data_AF-A0A838WWE8-F1
#
_entry.id   AF-A0A838WWE8-F1
#
_cell.length_a   1.000
_cell.length_b   1.000
_cell.length_c   1.000
_cell.angle_alpha   90.00
_cell.angle_beta   90.00
_cell.angle_gamma   90.00
#
_symmetry.space_group_name_H-M   'P 1'
#
loop_
_entity.id
_entity.type
_entity.pdbx_description
1 polymer ?
#
loop_
_entity_poly.entity_id
_entity_poly.type
_entity_poly.pdbx_seq_one_letter_code
_entity_poly.pdbx_strand_id
1 'polypeptide(L)' 'DNSLAESFNASLKREVLKDEPVFASQLVCRRDVFQWCIRYNTKRLHSWCGYRSPNAFEAAESATLTIAS' A
#
# COMPACT_ATOMS: atom_id res chain seq x y z
N ASP A 1 0.44 9.02 -16.83
CA ASP A 1 -0.37 7.83 -16.53
C ASP A 1 -0.65 7.83 -15.02
N ASN A 2 -1.92 7.78 -14.62
CA ASN A 2 -2.36 7.79 -13.21
C ASN A 2 -2.83 6.39 -12.74
N SER A 3 -2.64 5.37 -13.59
CA SER A 3 -3.10 3.99 -13.38
C SER A 3 -2.66 3.41 -12.03
N LEU A 4 -1.43 3.67 -11.60
CA LEU A 4 -0.91 3.20 -10.31
C LEU A 4 -1.67 3.82 -9.13
N ALA A 5 -1.87 5.14 -9.15
CA ALA A 5 -2.60 5.82 -8.09
C ALA A 5 -4.08 5.42 -8.07
N GLU A 6 -4.67 5.16 -9.23
CA GLU A 6 -6.05 4.66 -9.34
C GLU A 6 -6.18 3.26 -8.74
N SER A 7 -5.27 2.34 -9.08
CA SER A 7 -5.28 0.98 -8.51
C SER A 7 -5.07 0.97 -6.99
N PHE A 8 -4.20 1.86 -6.49
CA PHE A 8 -3.99 2.08 -5.06
C PHE A 8 -5.25 2.58 -4.37
N ASN A 9 -5.84 3.66 -4.88
CA ASN A 9 -7.03 4.28 -4.31
C ASN A 9 -8.24 3.34 -4.37
N ALA A 10 -8.40 2.56 -5.44
CA ALA A 10 -9.45 1.56 -5.57
C ALA A 10 -9.30 0.44 -4.52
N SER A 11 -8.07 -0.06 -4.32
CA SER A 11 -7.78 -1.09 -3.31
C SER A 11 -8.00 -0.59 -1.89
N LEU A 12 -7.54 0.63 -1.59
CA LEU A 12 -7.75 1.30 -0.31
C LEU A 12 -9.24 1.43 0.01
N LYS A 13 -10.02 2.02 -0.91
CA LYS A 13 -11.46 2.21 -0.71
C LYS A 13 -12.15 0.88 -0.46
N ARG A 14 -11.92 -0.12 -1.32
CA ARG A 14 -12.58 -1.43 -1.22
C ARG A 14 -12.32 -2.13 0.10
N GLU A 15 -11.05 -2.16 0.54
CA GLU A 15 -10.64 -2.96 1.69
C GLU A 15 -10.87 -2.26 3.03
N VAL A 16 -10.83 -0.92 3.04
CA VAL A 16 -11.02 -0.14 4.26
C VAL A 16 -12.49 0.18 4.50
N LEU A 17 -13.25 0.56 3.46
CA LEU A 17 -14.68 0.84 3.60
C LEU A 17 -15.53 -0.44 3.71
N LYS A 18 -15.08 -1.57 3.12
CA LYS A 18 -15.79 -2.86 3.20
C LYS A 18 -17.24 -2.75 2.74
N ASP A 19 -17.45 -2.16 1.57
CA ASP A 19 -18.76 -1.90 0.94
C ASP A 19 -19.65 -0.88 1.68
N GLU A 20 -19.18 -0.26 2.77
CA GLU A 20 -19.85 0.90 3.37
C GLU A 20 -19.66 2.16 2.52
N PRO A 21 -20.69 3.02 2.38
CA PRO A 21 -20.59 4.24 1.59
C PRO A 21 -19.72 5.32 2.28
N VAL A 22 -19.63 5.31 3.61
CA VAL A 22 -18.91 6.31 4.41
C VAL A 22 -18.35 5.71 5.71
N PHE A 23 -17.38 6.40 6.30
CA PHE A 23 -16.88 6.07 7.63
C PHE A 23 -17.82 6.56 8.74
N ALA A 24 -17.96 5.77 9.80
CA ALA A 24 -18.74 6.15 10.98
C ALA A 24 -18.19 7.41 11.69
N SER A 25 -16.88 7.66 11.63
CA SER A 25 -16.27 8.89 12.12
C SER A 25 -14.89 9.14 11.49
N GLN A 26 -14.41 10.37 11.61
CA GLN A 26 -13.04 10.73 11.18
C GLN A 26 -11.96 9.93 11.94
N LEU A 27 -12.18 9.63 13.22
CA LEU A 27 -11.23 8.85 14.02
C LEU A 27 -11.10 7.42 13.50
N VAL A 28 -12.22 6.77 13.20
CA VAL A 28 -12.26 5.41 12.62
C VAL A 28 -11.57 5.42 11.25
N CYS A 29 -11.91 6.38 10.39
CA CYS A 29 -11.25 6.56 9.09
C CYS A 29 -9.73 6.63 9.22
N ARG A 30 -9.20 7.53 10.06
CA ARG A 30 -7.76 7.71 10.23
C ARG A 30 -7.08 6.43 10.73
N ARG A 31 -7.66 5.76 11.73
CA ARG A 31 -7.10 4.52 12.27
C ARG A 31 -7.06 3.42 11.21
N ASP A 32 -8.17 3.19 10.53
CA ASP A 32 -8.31 2.05 9.62
C ASP A 32 -7.48 2.27 8.35
N VAL A 33 -7.45 3.51 7.82
CA VAL A 33 -6.56 3.89 6.71
C VAL A 33 -5.10 3.76 7.12
N PHE A 34 -4.70 4.24 8.30
CA PHE A 34 -3.31 4.13 8.75
C PHE A 34 -2.88 2.68 8.88
N GLN A 35 -3.68 1.83 9.55
CA GLN A 35 -3.41 0.41 9.68
C GLN A 35 -3.31 -0.27 8.31
N TRP A 36 -4.21 0.09 7.37
CA TRP A 36 -4.16 -0.43 6.01
C TRP A 36 -2.88 -0.01 5.27
N CYS A 37 -2.47 1.26 5.37
CA CYS A 37 -1.24 1.76 4.76
C CYS A 37 -0.01 1.02 5.28
N ILE A 38 0.08 0.78 6.60
CA ILE A 38 1.18 0.00 7.18
C ILE A 38 1.20 -1.41 6.59
N ARG A 39 0.06 -2.09 6.55
CA ARG A 39 -0.02 -3.45 5.97
C ARG A 39 0.34 -3.47 4.49
N TYR A 40 -0.17 -2.50 3.71
CA TYR A 40 0.11 -2.37 2.29
C TYR A 40 1.61 -2.28 2.02
N ASN A 41 2.30 -1.40 2.74
CA ASN A 41 3.73 -1.15 2.53
C ASN A 41 4.66 -2.24 3.11
N THR A 42 4.26 -2.87 4.22
CA THR A 42 5.15 -3.78 4.97
C THR A 42 4.85 -5.26 4.80
N LYS A 43 3.64 -5.65 4.38
CA LYS A 43 3.18 -7.06 4.36
C LYS A 43 2.52 -7.50 3.06
N ARG A 44 1.80 -6.62 2.36
CA ARG A 44 1.10 -7.01 1.13
C ARG A 44 2.11 -7.37 0.05
N LEU A 45 1.90 -8.51 -0.61
CA LEU A 45 2.74 -8.93 -1.72
C LEU A 45 2.16 -8.42 -3.03
N HIS A 46 3.04 -7.90 -3.89
CA HIS A 46 2.66 -7.37 -5.20
C HIS A 46 3.36 -8.17 -6.29
N SER A 47 2.61 -8.61 -7.30
CA SER A 47 3.17 -9.31 -8.46
C SER A 47 4.21 -8.45 -9.18
N TRP A 48 3.96 -7.15 -9.29
CA TRP A 48 4.90 -6.18 -9.86
C TRP A 48 6.21 -6.06 -9.04
N CYS A 49 6.14 -6.19 -7.71
CA CYS A 49 7.32 -6.21 -6.84
C CYS A 49 8.00 -7.60 -6.77
N GLY A 50 7.67 -8.52 -7.67
CA GLY A 50 8.18 -9.90 -7.63
C GLY A 50 7.72 -10.66 -6.39
N TYR A 51 6.45 -10.53 -6.02
CA TYR A 51 5.86 -11.13 -4.81
C TYR A 51 6.53 -10.68 -3.50
N ARG A 52 6.97 -9.43 -3.45
CA ARG A 52 7.48 -8.76 -2.23
C ARG A 52 6.57 -7.60 -1.84
N SER A 53 6.73 -7.11 -0.61
CA SER A 53 6.09 -5.85 -0.20
C SER A 53 6.82 -4.65 -0.79
N PRO A 54 6.14 -3.49 -0.95
CA PRO A 54 6.76 -2.28 -1.48
C PRO A 54 8.06 -1.92 -0.74
N ASN A 55 8.04 -1.90 0.60
CA ASN A 55 9.24 -1.60 1.38
C ASN A 55 10.37 -2.62 1.17
N ALA A 56 10.04 -3.91 1.03
CA ALA A 56 11.04 -4.95 0.81
C ALA A 56 11.64 -4.87 -0.60
N PHE A 57 10.85 -4.46 -1.59
CA PHE A 57 11.30 -4.20 -2.94
C PHE A 57 12.24 -2.98 -2.97
N GLU A 58 11.82 -1.84 -2.43
CA GLU A 58 12.64 -0.61 -2.40
C GLU A 58 13.96 -0.81 -1.62
N ALA A 59 13.93 -1.55 -0.51
CA ALA A 59 15.13 -1.88 0.25
C ALA A 59 16.13 -2.74 -0.56
N ALA A 60 15.63 -3.70 -1.35
CA ALA A 60 16.47 -4.53 -2.20
C ALA A 60 17.06 -3.76 -3.39
N GLU A 61 16.26 -2.87 -4.02
CA GLU A 61 16.74 -1.99 -5.10
C GLU A 61 17.78 -0.99 -4.58
N SER A 62 17.54 -0.40 -3.41
CA SER A 62 18.50 0.52 -2.76
C SER A 62 19.82 -0.16 -2.42
N ALA A 63 19.78 -1.41 -1.94
CA ALA A 63 20.97 -2.21 -1.68
C ALA A 63 21.74 -2.51 -2.98
N THR A 64 21.03 -2.80 -4.07
CA THR A 64 21.65 -3.08 -5.39
C THR A 64 22.33 -1.84 -5.96
N LEU A 65 21.70 -0.66 -5.86
CA LEU A 65 22.30 0.61 -6.27
C LEU A 65 23.55 0.96 -5.44
N THR A 66 23.54 0.65 -4.15
CA THR A 66 24.69 0.88 -3.26
C THR A 66 25.86 -0.05 -3.58
N ILE A 67 25.60 -1.29 -4.03
CA ILE A 67 26.65 -2.24 -4.44
C ILE A 67 27.26 -1.88 -5.81
N ALA A 68 26.49 -1.21 -6.67
CA ALA A 68 26.91 -0.82 -8.02
C ALA A 68 27.66 0.53 -8.09
N SER A 69 27.88 1.22 -6.96
CA SER A 69 28.61 2.49 -6.85
C SER A 69 29.99 2.31 -6.21
#